data_AF-A0A2I0AUE5-F1
#
_entry.id   AF-A0A2I0AUE5-F1
#
_cell.length_a   1.000
_cell.length_b   1.000
_cell.length_c   1.000
_cell.angle_alpha   90.00
_cell.angle_beta   90.00
_cell.angle_gamma   90.00
#
_symmetry.space_group_name_H-M   'P 1'
#
loop_
_entity.id
_entity.type
_entity.pdbx_description
1 polymer ?
#
loop_
_entity_poly.entity_id
_entity_poly.type
_entity_poly.pdbx_seq_one_letter_code
_entity_poly.pdbx_strand_id
1 'polypeptide(L)'
;MRNFPYSRGTVAGILKGFNGLSAAVYTQIYTGVLHYSSTSLLLFLSLGLPAICLASMYFVRPCIPVAGDDSSEHGHFLFTQITSVLLGIYLLLSTFFNDMISVYNSVIYILFSIMVLLLLSPFAIPLKMTLLPNKHKKSAVLSSSGSSDQLAQEGRDNSEPLLSVSSSTTNLGSLQELDDSSDVNILLAEGEGAVQLKKRRPKRGEDFTFREALIKADFWLLFFIFFLSIGSGITMFNNLAQIGIAAGVDDATMLVCLFSFCNFVGRLGGGSVSEYFVR
;
A
#
# COMPACT_ATOMS: atom_id res chain seq x y z
N MET A 1 6.46 1.17 2.69
CA MET A 1 5.63 -0.07 2.64
C MET A 1 6.50 -1.26 2.27
N ARG A 2 6.55 -2.28 3.14
CA ARG A 2 7.31 -3.54 2.90
C ARG A 2 6.43 -4.62 2.27
N ASN A 3 5.12 -4.59 2.49
CA ASN A 3 4.19 -5.63 2.04
C ASN A 3 3.90 -5.60 0.53
N PHE A 4 3.99 -4.43 -0.11
CA PHE A 4 3.75 -4.26 -1.54
C PHE A 4 4.85 -3.39 -2.15
N PRO A 5 6.00 -3.96 -2.56
CA PRO A 5 7.12 -3.19 -3.07
C PRO A 5 6.86 -2.60 -4.47
N TYR A 6 6.02 -3.24 -5.29
CA TYR A 6 5.76 -2.86 -6.69
C TYR A 6 4.53 -1.96 -6.93
N SER A 7 3.79 -1.59 -5.88
CA SER A 7 2.56 -0.78 -5.99
C SER A 7 2.41 0.22 -4.84
N ARG A 8 3.54 0.76 -4.37
CA ARG A 8 3.63 1.57 -3.13
C ARG A 8 2.83 2.87 -3.23
N GLY A 9 2.88 3.54 -4.37
CA GLY A 9 2.18 4.78 -4.67
C GLY A 9 0.67 4.56 -4.70
N THR A 10 0.20 3.54 -5.42
CA THR A 10 -1.23 3.21 -5.51
C THR A 10 -1.81 2.82 -4.15
N VAL A 11 -1.13 1.97 -3.37
CA VAL A 11 -1.59 1.55 -2.04
C VAL A 11 -1.62 2.75 -1.08
N ALA A 12 -0.58 3.58 -1.08
CA ALA A 12 -0.55 4.79 -0.27
C ALA A 12 -1.65 5.79 -0.68
N GLY A 13 -1.93 5.90 -1.99
CA GLY A 13 -2.99 6.74 -2.54
C GLY A 13 -4.38 6.29 -2.07
N ILE A 14 -4.68 5.00 -2.17
CA ILE A 14 -5.95 4.42 -1.69
C ILE A 14 -6.12 4.66 -0.19
N LEU A 15 -5.10 4.33 0.62
CA LEU A 15 -5.17 4.46 2.07
C LEU A 15 -5.38 5.92 2.50
N LYS A 16 -4.64 6.86 1.91
CA LYS A 16 -4.80 8.30 2.17
C LYS A 16 -6.13 8.82 1.60
N GLY A 17 -6.59 8.27 0.49
CA GLY A 17 -7.86 8.60 -0.14
C GLY A 17 -9.04 8.32 0.77
N PHE A 18 -9.12 7.12 1.38
CA PHE A 18 -10.21 6.80 2.32
C PHE A 18 -10.26 7.76 3.52
N ASN A 19 -9.11 8.23 3.99
CA ASN A 19 -9.07 9.28 5.01
C ASN A 19 -9.71 10.60 4.50
N GLY A 20 -9.57 10.92 3.21
CA GLY A 20 -10.25 12.05 2.57
C GLY A 20 -11.77 11.88 2.44
N LEU A 21 -12.25 10.66 2.13
CA LEU A 21 -13.68 10.34 2.07
C LEU A 21 -14.36 10.27 3.46
N SER A 22 -13.59 10.07 4.52
CA SER A 22 -14.13 9.83 5.87
C SER A 22 -15.09 10.93 6.35
N ALA A 23 -14.79 12.19 6.07
CA ALA A 23 -15.66 13.31 6.45
C ALA A 23 -17.03 13.23 5.76
N ALA A 24 -17.07 12.93 4.45
CA ALA A 24 -18.34 12.73 3.73
C ALA A 24 -19.13 11.52 4.28
N VAL A 25 -18.45 10.43 4.64
CA VAL A 25 -19.08 9.26 5.27
C VAL A 25 -19.67 9.62 6.63
N TYR A 26 -18.95 10.36 7.48
CA TYR A 26 -19.48 10.81 8.77
C TYR A 26 -20.67 11.75 8.63
N THR A 27 -20.63 12.67 7.66
CA THR A 27 -21.76 13.55 7.37
C THR A 27 -23.00 12.73 6.98
N GLN A 28 -22.84 11.72 6.13
CA GLN A 28 -23.96 10.86 5.73
C GLN A 28 -24.49 9.99 6.89
N ILE A 29 -23.62 9.52 7.79
CA ILE A 29 -24.03 8.81 9.03
C ILE A 29 -24.84 9.75 9.94
N TYR A 30 -24.36 10.99 10.09
CA TYR A 30 -24.99 12.00 10.94
C TYR A 30 -26.41 12.37 10.48
N THR A 31 -26.57 12.62 9.18
CA THR A 31 -27.87 12.95 8.59
C THR A 31 -28.77 11.73 8.45
N GLY A 32 -28.21 10.56 8.13
CA GLY A 32 -28.98 9.37 7.80
C GLY A 32 -29.46 8.55 8.99
N VAL A 33 -28.56 8.21 9.92
CA VAL A 33 -28.86 7.28 11.04
C VAL A 33 -29.07 8.02 12.35
N LEU A 34 -28.34 9.11 12.55
CA LEU A 34 -28.32 9.84 13.81
C LEU A 34 -29.37 10.95 13.89
N HIS A 35 -30.15 11.17 12.82
CA HIS A 35 -31.25 12.15 12.77
C HIS A 35 -30.85 13.53 13.30
N TYR A 36 -29.66 14.02 12.92
CA TYR A 36 -29.11 15.31 13.36
C TYR A 36 -28.93 15.46 14.89
N SER A 37 -28.85 14.36 15.64
CA SER A 37 -28.64 14.40 17.09
C SER A 37 -27.15 14.42 17.45
N SER A 38 -26.72 15.50 18.10
CA SER A 38 -25.34 15.65 18.57
C SER A 38 -24.97 14.61 19.64
N THR A 39 -25.90 14.24 20.52
CA THR A 39 -25.65 13.23 21.56
C THR A 39 -25.41 11.85 20.96
N SER A 40 -26.20 11.47 19.95
CA SER A 40 -26.02 10.21 19.22
C SER A 40 -24.71 10.20 18.44
N LEU A 41 -24.28 11.35 17.90
CA LEU A 41 -22.97 11.51 17.26
C LEU A 41 -21.83 11.30 18.24
N LEU A 42 -21.90 11.90 19.42
CA LEU A 42 -20.87 11.73 20.46
C LEU A 42 -20.81 10.28 20.94
N LEU A 43 -21.95 9.61 21.12
CA LEU A 43 -22.00 8.19 21.47
C LEU A 43 -21.36 7.33 20.36
N PHE A 44 -21.73 7.58 19.10
CA PHE A 44 -21.16 6.88 17.95
C PHE A 44 -19.63 7.04 17.86
N LEU A 45 -19.12 8.27 18.02
CA LEU A 45 -17.68 8.53 18.01
C LEU A 45 -16.96 7.92 19.23
N SER A 46 -17.58 7.95 20.41
CA SER A 46 -16.95 7.48 21.65
C SER A 46 -16.97 5.97 21.82
N LEU A 47 -18.02 5.28 21.37
CA LEU A 47 -18.19 3.83 21.60
C LEU A 47 -18.29 3.04 20.30
N GLY A 48 -19.01 3.57 19.31
CA GLY A 48 -19.18 2.90 18.01
C GLY A 48 -17.86 2.79 17.24
N LEU A 49 -17.13 3.89 17.09
CA LEU A 49 -15.89 3.90 16.32
C LEU A 49 -14.79 3.02 16.95
N PRO A 50 -14.53 3.07 18.27
CA PRO A 50 -13.59 2.14 18.89
C PRO A 50 -14.01 0.67 18.79
N ALA A 51 -15.31 0.37 18.91
CA ALA A 51 -15.81 -0.99 18.74
C ALA A 51 -15.55 -1.52 17.32
N ILE A 52 -15.75 -0.69 16.30
CA ILE A 52 -15.44 -1.03 14.90
C ILE A 52 -13.93 -1.25 14.71
N CYS A 53 -13.09 -0.41 15.33
CA CYS A 53 -11.63 -0.59 15.30
C CYS A 53 -11.16 -1.88 16.00
N LEU A 54 -11.75 -2.23 17.15
CA LEU A 54 -11.44 -3.48 17.84
C LEU A 54 -11.91 -4.70 17.05
N ALA A 55 -13.10 -4.63 16.46
CA ALA A 55 -13.60 -5.68 15.58
C ALA A 55 -12.73 -5.85 14.33
N SER A 56 -12.22 -4.75 13.75
CA SER A 56 -11.36 -4.80 12.57
C SER A 56 -9.99 -5.43 12.85
N MET A 57 -9.49 -5.33 14.08
CA MET A 57 -8.23 -5.95 14.50
C MET A 57 -8.22 -7.47 14.31
N TYR A 58 -9.36 -8.15 14.45
CA TYR A 58 -9.50 -9.59 14.19
C TYR A 58 -9.15 -9.98 12.74
N PHE A 59 -9.38 -9.07 11.78
CA PHE A 59 -9.12 -9.32 10.36
C PHE A 59 -7.69 -9.01 9.94
N VAL A 60 -6.90 -8.35 10.80
CA VAL A 60 -5.50 -8.00 10.50
C VAL A 60 -4.63 -9.25 10.68
N ARG A 61 -4.38 -9.96 9.57
CA ARG A 61 -3.39 -11.04 9.54
C ARG A 61 -2.07 -10.56 8.95
N PRO A 62 -0.92 -10.99 9.48
CA PRO A 62 0.38 -10.70 8.87
C PRO A 62 0.46 -11.39 7.51
N CYS A 63 0.47 -10.61 6.42
CA CYS A 63 0.76 -11.12 5.09
C CYS A 63 2.27 -11.31 4.94
N ILE A 64 2.70 -12.53 4.68
CA ILE A 64 4.07 -12.82 4.25
C ILE A 64 4.13 -12.49 2.75
N PRO A 65 4.96 -11.53 2.31
CA PRO A 65 5.05 -11.19 0.89
C PRO A 65 5.58 -12.41 0.13
N VAL A 66 4.74 -12.96 -0.77
CA VAL A 66 5.20 -13.96 -1.73
C VAL A 66 6.01 -13.22 -2.78
N ALA A 67 7.28 -13.59 -2.95
CA ALA A 67 8.14 -13.05 -3.98
C ALA A 67 7.68 -13.56 -5.36
N GLY A 68 6.75 -12.85 -5.99
CA GLY A 68 6.27 -13.14 -7.33
C GLY A 68 5.32 -12.05 -7.83
N ASP A 69 5.52 -11.60 -9.06
CA ASP A 69 4.64 -10.64 -9.74
C ASP A 69 3.36 -11.36 -10.16
N ASP A 70 2.45 -11.57 -9.19
CA ASP A 70 1.14 -12.17 -9.45
C ASP A 70 0.26 -11.10 -10.13
N SER A 71 0.07 -11.21 -11.45
CA SER A 71 -0.78 -10.29 -12.24
C SER A 71 -2.20 -10.10 -11.68
N SER A 72 -2.68 -11.04 -10.87
CA SER A 72 -3.94 -10.92 -10.11
C SER A 72 -3.92 -9.80 -9.06
N GLU A 73 -2.77 -9.45 -8.47
CA GLU A 73 -2.65 -8.39 -7.48
C GLU A 73 -3.02 -7.03 -8.09
N HIS A 74 -2.54 -6.75 -9.31
CA HIS A 74 -2.86 -5.51 -10.01
C HIS A 74 -4.38 -5.37 -10.27
N GLY A 75 -5.05 -6.47 -10.64
CA GLY A 75 -6.49 -6.50 -10.81
C GLY A 75 -7.27 -6.20 -9.52
N HIS A 76 -6.80 -6.72 -8.38
CA HIS A 76 -7.41 -6.43 -7.07
C HIS A 76 -7.23 -4.97 -6.64
N PHE A 77 -6.06 -4.37 -6.90
CA PHE A 77 -5.82 -2.96 -6.63
C PHE A 77 -6.66 -2.05 -7.54
N LEU A 78 -6.76 -2.38 -8.83
CA LEU A 78 -7.59 -1.64 -9.78
C LEU A 78 -9.08 -1.70 -9.39
N PHE A 79 -9.57 -2.89 -9.02
CA PHE A 79 -10.93 -3.06 -8.50
C PHE A 79 -11.19 -2.19 -7.25
N THR A 80 -10.25 -2.19 -6.31
CA THR A 80 -10.33 -1.38 -5.09
C THR A 80 -10.35 0.11 -5.43
N GLN A 81 -9.53 0.54 -6.39
CA GLN A 81 -9.48 1.91 -6.87
C GLN A 81 -10.80 2.33 -7.53
N ILE A 82 -11.33 1.55 -8.47
CA ILE A 82 -12.61 1.82 -9.14
C ILE A 82 -13.74 1.88 -8.12
N THR A 83 -13.81 0.92 -7.21
CA THR A 83 -14.83 0.86 -6.15
C THR A 83 -14.75 2.09 -5.25
N SER A 84 -13.54 2.55 -4.90
CA SER A 84 -13.36 3.75 -4.08
C SER A 84 -13.79 5.03 -4.80
N VAL A 85 -13.55 5.13 -6.11
CA VAL A 85 -14.02 6.26 -6.93
C VAL A 85 -15.53 6.25 -7.03
N LEU A 86 -16.13 5.08 -7.28
CA LEU A 86 -17.58 4.90 -7.31
C LEU A 86 -18.20 5.30 -5.97
N LEU A 87 -17.61 4.89 -4.84
CA LEU A 87 -18.04 5.29 -3.50
C LEU A 87 -17.96 6.81 -3.32
N GLY A 88 -16.88 7.46 -3.75
CA GLY A 88 -16.74 8.91 -3.67
C GLY A 88 -17.80 9.67 -4.47
N ILE A 89 -18.05 9.26 -5.72
CA ILE A 89 -19.09 9.83 -6.57
C ILE A 89 -20.48 9.60 -5.95
N TYR A 90 -20.71 8.38 -5.46
CA TYR A 90 -21.96 8.01 -4.79
C TYR A 90 -22.24 8.89 -3.56
N LEU A 91 -21.25 9.12 -2.69
CA LEU A 91 -21.38 10.00 -1.53
C LEU A 91 -21.76 11.42 -1.94
N LEU A 92 -21.09 11.97 -2.96
CA LEU A 92 -21.37 13.31 -3.46
C LEU A 92 -22.79 13.43 -4.01
N LEU A 93 -23.23 12.47 -4.84
CA LEU A 93 -24.60 12.44 -5.36
C LEU A 93 -25.62 12.29 -4.24
N SER A 94 -25.40 11.37 -3.30
CA SER A 94 -26.30 11.13 -2.17
C SER A 94 -26.47 12.37 -1.30
N THR A 95 -25.39 13.10 -1.02
CA THR A 95 -25.46 14.37 -0.29
C THR A 95 -26.21 15.43 -1.09
N PHE A 96 -25.96 15.55 -2.39
CA PHE A 96 -26.67 16.50 -3.26
C PHE A 96 -28.18 16.23 -3.29
N PHE A 97 -28.60 14.97 -3.43
CA PHE A 97 -30.01 14.60 -3.42
C PHE A 97 -30.68 14.86 -2.08
N ASN A 98 -29.96 14.66 -0.97
CA ASN A 98 -30.49 14.91 0.38
C ASN A 98 -30.67 16.40 0.68
N ASP A 99 -29.84 17.26 0.09
CA ASP A 99 -29.91 18.72 0.26
C ASP A 99 -30.99 19.35 -0.65
N MET A 100 -31.08 18.89 -1.90
CA MET A 100 -32.01 19.47 -2.89
C MET A 100 -33.45 18.95 -2.77
N ILE A 101 -33.66 17.76 -2.22
CA ILE A 101 -34.97 17.11 -2.14
C ILE A 101 -35.19 16.67 -0.70
N SER A 102 -36.35 17.00 -0.12
CA SER A 102 -36.77 16.44 1.16
C SER A 102 -37.07 14.94 1.01
N VAL A 103 -36.05 14.11 1.21
CA VAL A 103 -36.11 12.67 0.99
C VAL A 103 -36.91 11.98 2.09
N TYR A 104 -37.81 11.06 1.73
CA TYR A 104 -38.51 10.22 2.71
C TYR A 104 -37.53 9.32 3.48
N ASN A 105 -37.79 9.09 4.76
CA ASN A 105 -36.95 8.26 5.64
C ASN A 105 -36.59 6.89 5.04
N SER A 106 -37.52 6.24 4.34
CA SER A 106 -37.26 4.95 3.68
C SER A 106 -36.14 5.03 2.64
N VAL A 107 -36.09 6.11 1.87
CA VAL A 107 -35.06 6.30 0.84
C VAL A 107 -33.72 6.62 1.50
N ILE A 108 -33.71 7.37 2.60
CA ILE A 108 -32.49 7.63 3.40
C ILE A 108 -31.87 6.31 3.90
N TYR A 109 -32.67 5.38 4.42
CA TYR A 109 -32.18 4.07 4.85
C TYR A 109 -31.66 3.22 3.68
N ILE A 110 -32.29 3.29 2.50
CA ILE A 110 -31.81 2.60 1.30
C ILE A 110 -30.45 3.18 0.87
N LEU A 111 -30.32 4.51 0.81
CA LEU A 111 -29.05 5.17 0.49
C LEU A 111 -27.97 4.80 1.50
N PHE A 112 -28.28 4.84 2.79
CA PHE A 112 -27.35 4.41 3.83
C PHE A 112 -26.90 2.95 3.65
N SER A 113 -27.82 2.04 3.33
CA SER A 113 -27.50 0.63 3.08
C SER A 113 -26.56 0.46 1.88
N ILE A 114 -26.80 1.19 0.78
CA ILE A 114 -25.93 1.19 -0.40
C ILE A 114 -24.53 1.72 -0.04
N MET A 115 -24.44 2.79 0.75
CA MET A 115 -23.16 3.32 1.24
C MET A 115 -22.36 2.24 1.99
N VAL A 116 -23.00 1.54 2.94
CA VAL A 116 -22.35 0.49 3.74
C VAL A 116 -21.89 -0.66 2.85
N LEU A 117 -22.71 -1.07 1.87
CA LEU A 117 -22.34 -2.11 0.91
C LEU A 117 -21.11 -1.73 0.08
N LEU A 118 -21.05 -0.50 -0.44
CA LEU A 118 -19.89 -0.01 -1.18
C LEU A 118 -18.63 0.10 -0.31
N LEU A 119 -18.78 0.46 0.96
CA LEU A 119 -17.68 0.56 1.92
C LEU A 119 -17.13 -0.81 2.32
N LEU A 120 -17.98 -1.85 2.35
CA LEU A 120 -17.60 -3.24 2.62
C LEU A 120 -17.04 -3.97 1.39
N SER A 121 -17.35 -3.53 0.16
CA SER A 121 -16.87 -4.12 -1.09
C SER A 121 -15.35 -4.39 -1.12
N PRO A 122 -14.44 -3.46 -0.75
CA PRO A 122 -13.00 -3.74 -0.75
C PRO A 122 -12.57 -4.80 0.28
N PHE A 123 -13.36 -5.05 1.34
CA PHE A 123 -13.12 -6.15 2.28
C PHE A 123 -13.48 -7.52 1.71
N ALA A 124 -14.29 -7.58 0.65
CA ALA A 124 -14.65 -8.85 0.01
C ALA A 124 -13.43 -9.58 -0.56
N ILE A 125 -12.38 -8.85 -0.97
CA ILE A 125 -11.13 -9.43 -1.48
C ILE A 125 -10.42 -10.26 -0.38
N PRO A 126 -10.04 -9.69 0.78
CA PRO A 126 -9.50 -10.47 1.90
C PRO A 126 -10.42 -11.60 2.38
N LEU A 127 -11.74 -11.36 2.41
CA LEU A 127 -12.71 -12.33 2.91
C LEU A 127 -12.83 -13.55 2.00
N LYS A 128 -12.88 -13.34 0.67
CA LYS A 128 -12.83 -14.41 -0.33
C LYS A 128 -11.51 -15.20 -0.21
N MET A 129 -10.39 -14.51 -0.06
CA MET A 129 -9.07 -15.14 0.04
C MET A 129 -8.93 -16.01 1.30
N THR A 130 -9.59 -15.61 2.40
CA THR A 130 -9.53 -16.32 3.69
C THR A 130 -10.55 -17.46 3.78
N LEU A 131 -11.78 -17.27 3.29
CA LEU A 131 -12.85 -18.27 3.40
C LEU A 131 -12.86 -19.29 2.26
N LEU A 132 -12.36 -18.92 1.08
CA LEU A 132 -12.27 -19.77 -0.09
C LEU A 132 -10.80 -19.88 -0.54
N PRO A 133 -9.92 -20.49 0.28
CA PRO A 133 -8.54 -20.72 -0.14
C PRO A 133 -8.56 -21.55 -1.44
N ASN A 134 -8.02 -20.97 -2.50
CA ASN A 134 -8.05 -21.56 -3.82
C ASN A 134 -7.28 -22.89 -3.79
N LYS A 135 -8.01 -24.02 -3.80
CA LYS A 135 -7.42 -25.38 -3.78
C LYS A 135 -6.54 -25.65 -5.02
N HIS A 136 -6.62 -24.83 -6.06
CA HIS A 136 -5.87 -25.03 -7.31
C HIS A 136 -4.35 -24.78 -7.23
N LYS A 137 -3.82 -24.01 -6.27
CA LYS A 137 -2.35 -23.88 -6.12
C LYS A 137 -1.71 -25.02 -5.29
N LYS A 138 -2.49 -25.92 -4.69
CA LYS A 138 -1.95 -27.11 -3.96
C LYS A 138 -1.65 -28.31 -4.87
N SER A 139 -2.13 -28.32 -6.12
CA SER A 139 -1.94 -29.48 -7.01
C SER A 139 -0.67 -29.42 -7.87
N ALA A 140 0.08 -28.32 -7.85
CA ALA A 140 1.38 -28.20 -8.54
C ALA A 140 2.58 -28.54 -7.65
N VAL A 141 2.39 -28.56 -6.32
CA VAL A 141 3.46 -28.91 -5.36
C VAL A 141 3.41 -30.40 -4.96
N LEU A 142 2.30 -31.09 -5.24
CA LEU A 142 2.10 -32.50 -4.90
C LEU A 142 2.23 -33.45 -6.10
N SER A 143 2.81 -33.01 -7.21
CA SER A 143 3.09 -33.83 -8.40
C SER A 143 4.60 -34.01 -8.66
N SER A 144 5.47 -33.63 -7.72
CA SER A 144 6.92 -33.87 -7.79
C SER A 144 7.44 -34.90 -6.77
N SER A 145 6.58 -35.75 -6.21
CA SER A 145 7.01 -36.86 -5.35
C SER A 145 6.08 -38.06 -5.46
N GLY A 146 6.56 -39.13 -6.10
CA GLY A 146 5.88 -40.43 -6.14
C GLY A 146 6.22 -41.25 -7.38
N SER A 147 7.37 -41.91 -7.35
CA SER A 147 7.78 -42.98 -8.28
C SER A 147 6.81 -44.17 -8.27
N SER A 148 6.59 -44.82 -9.42
CA SER A 148 6.57 -46.30 -9.58
C SER A 148 6.44 -46.74 -11.05
N ASP A 149 7.47 -47.45 -11.51
CA ASP A 149 7.53 -48.63 -12.38
C ASP A 149 6.49 -48.86 -13.49
N GLN A 150 6.95 -48.99 -14.75
CA GLN A 150 6.63 -50.12 -15.67
C GLN A 150 7.75 -50.35 -16.71
N LEU A 151 8.02 -51.64 -16.98
CA LEU A 151 9.08 -52.26 -17.78
C LEU A 151 8.70 -52.49 -19.27
N ALA A 152 9.74 -52.67 -20.11
CA ALA A 152 9.82 -53.44 -21.38
C ALA A 152 9.08 -52.89 -22.64
N GLN A 153 9.55 -52.96 -23.90
CA GLN A 153 10.79 -53.38 -24.61
C GLN A 153 10.60 -53.05 -26.13
N GLU A 154 11.69 -53.11 -26.93
CA GLU A 154 11.80 -53.10 -28.41
C GLU A 154 11.84 -51.72 -29.13
N GLY A 155 12.77 -51.37 -30.04
CA GLY A 155 13.98 -51.97 -30.59
C GLY A 155 14.49 -51.15 -31.81
N ARG A 156 15.82 -51.21 -32.06
CA ARG A 156 16.55 -51.07 -33.35
C ARG A 156 17.55 -49.91 -33.54
N ASP A 157 18.78 -50.33 -33.82
CA ASP A 157 20.07 -49.65 -34.05
C ASP A 157 20.12 -48.56 -35.14
N ASN A 158 21.04 -47.60 -34.97
CA ASN A 158 22.17 -47.37 -35.89
C ASN A 158 23.21 -46.35 -35.36
N SER A 159 24.47 -46.81 -35.32
CA SER A 159 25.73 -46.07 -35.61
C SER A 159 26.43 -45.18 -34.56
N GLU A 160 27.57 -45.70 -34.09
CA GLU A 160 28.79 -45.10 -33.51
C GLU A 160 29.45 -43.96 -34.36
N PRO A 161 30.64 -43.35 -34.02
CA PRO A 161 31.33 -43.05 -32.74
C PRO A 161 32.04 -41.65 -32.67
N LEU A 162 32.61 -41.35 -31.49
CA LEU A 162 33.87 -40.64 -31.10
C LEU A 162 34.63 -39.62 -32.00
N LEU A 163 35.32 -38.72 -31.26
CA LEU A 163 36.47 -37.82 -31.58
C LEU A 163 36.09 -36.39 -32.01
N SER A 164 36.52 -35.33 -31.30
CA SER A 164 37.94 -34.93 -31.25
C SER A 164 38.27 -33.99 -30.08
N VAL A 165 39.30 -34.37 -29.33
CA VAL A 165 40.19 -33.49 -28.56
C VAL A 165 41.41 -33.25 -29.44
N SER A 166 41.87 -32.00 -29.57
CA SER A 166 43.28 -31.63 -29.83
C SER A 166 43.40 -30.13 -29.62
N SER A 167 44.22 -29.59 -28.72
CA SER A 167 45.69 -29.64 -28.66
C SER A 167 46.09 -28.89 -27.37
N SER A 168 47.21 -29.09 -26.68
CA SER A 168 48.30 -30.06 -26.68
C SER A 168 49.08 -29.85 -25.37
N THR A 169 49.60 -30.94 -24.83
CA THR A 169 50.34 -31.15 -23.58
C THR A 169 51.79 -30.65 -23.57
N THR A 170 52.35 -30.24 -22.42
CA THR A 170 53.57 -30.84 -21.84
C THR A 170 53.92 -30.41 -20.39
N ASN A 171 54.11 -31.42 -19.52
CA ASN A 171 55.12 -31.59 -18.45
C ASN A 171 55.14 -30.74 -17.15
N LEU A 172 54.68 -31.39 -16.06
CA LEU A 172 55.42 -31.76 -14.83
C LEU A 172 56.44 -30.78 -14.21
N GLY A 173 56.14 -30.23 -13.02
CA GLY A 173 57.16 -29.75 -12.07
C GLY A 173 56.69 -28.74 -10.99
N SER A 174 56.92 -29.14 -9.74
CA SER A 174 57.04 -28.35 -8.49
C SER A 174 55.80 -27.69 -7.84
N LEU A 175 55.56 -28.16 -6.62
CA LEU A 175 54.87 -27.48 -5.54
C LEU A 175 55.40 -26.05 -5.30
N GLN A 176 54.57 -25.25 -4.62
CA GLN A 176 54.91 -24.03 -3.87
C GLN A 176 54.50 -22.69 -4.53
N GLU A 177 53.20 -22.37 -4.59
CA GLU A 177 52.68 -20.99 -4.48
C GLU A 177 51.22 -21.04 -4.01
N LEU A 178 51.01 -21.08 -2.68
CA LEU A 178 49.66 -20.95 -2.09
C LEU A 178 49.62 -20.02 -0.87
N ASP A 179 50.66 -19.20 -0.66
CA ASP A 179 50.76 -18.34 0.54
C ASP A 179 50.59 -16.83 0.27
N ASP A 180 50.83 -16.35 -0.96
CA ASP A 180 50.85 -14.90 -1.26
C ASP A 180 49.46 -14.22 -1.29
N SER A 181 48.36 -14.98 -1.32
CA SER A 181 47.01 -14.38 -1.33
C SER A 181 46.52 -14.02 0.08
N SER A 182 47.09 -14.64 1.12
CA SER A 182 46.64 -14.42 2.51
C SER A 182 47.26 -13.16 3.10
N ASP A 183 48.54 -12.91 2.79
CA ASP A 183 49.29 -11.74 3.25
C ASP A 183 48.80 -10.43 2.65
N VAL A 184 48.31 -10.44 1.41
CA VAL A 184 47.70 -9.25 0.79
C VAL A 184 46.37 -8.89 1.45
N ASN A 185 45.58 -9.89 1.85
CA ASN A 185 44.32 -9.67 2.59
C ASN A 185 44.58 -9.23 4.05
N ILE A 186 45.65 -9.72 4.69
CA ILE A 186 46.10 -9.28 6.01
C ILE A 186 46.65 -7.84 5.97
N LEU A 187 47.43 -7.49 4.94
CA LEU A 187 47.96 -6.14 4.75
C LEU A 187 46.86 -5.14 4.35
N LEU A 188 45.83 -5.58 3.62
CA LEU A 188 44.62 -4.79 3.36
C LEU A 188 43.79 -4.60 4.64
N ALA A 189 43.66 -5.63 5.48
CA ALA A 189 42.98 -5.53 6.77
C ALA A 189 43.73 -4.64 7.78
N GLU A 190 45.06 -4.65 7.76
CA GLU A 190 45.90 -3.78 8.60
C GLU A 190 45.91 -2.32 8.08
N GLY A 191 45.83 -2.13 6.76
CA GLY A 191 45.62 -0.84 6.12
C GLY A 191 44.22 -0.24 6.35
N GLU A 192 43.18 -1.08 6.41
CA GLU A 192 41.81 -0.67 6.77
C GLU A 192 41.65 -0.38 8.26
N GLY A 193 42.49 -0.96 9.13
CA GLY A 193 42.49 -0.71 10.57
C GLY A 193 43.18 0.58 11.01
N ALA A 194 44.14 1.10 10.24
CA ALA A 194 45.00 2.22 10.65
C ALA A 194 44.53 3.61 10.15
N VAL A 195 43.65 3.66 9.15
CA VAL A 195 43.00 4.93 8.78
C VAL A 195 41.70 5.01 9.57
N GLN A 196 41.69 5.79 10.65
CA GLN A 196 40.43 6.34 11.13
C GLN A 196 39.81 7.16 9.99
N LEU A 197 39.02 6.49 9.14
CA LEU A 197 38.13 7.10 8.18
C LEU A 197 37.17 7.93 9.02
N LYS A 198 37.56 9.19 9.22
CA LYS A 198 36.78 10.24 9.83
C LYS A 198 35.38 10.12 9.22
N LYS A 199 34.42 9.58 10.00
CA LYS A 199 33.09 9.19 9.52
C LYS A 199 32.60 10.27 8.56
N ARG A 200 32.59 9.94 7.26
CA ARG A 200 32.26 10.91 6.22
C ARG A 200 30.87 11.44 6.54
N ARG A 201 30.71 12.77 6.62
CA ARG A 201 29.39 13.35 6.85
C ARG A 201 28.47 12.90 5.70
N PRO A 202 27.27 12.37 6.00
CA PRO A 202 26.38 11.84 4.99
C PRO A 202 26.03 12.91 3.95
N LYS A 203 26.14 12.54 2.67
CA LYS A 203 25.78 13.40 1.54
C LYS A 203 24.26 13.48 1.39
N ARG A 204 23.78 14.51 0.69
CA ARG A 204 22.36 14.69 0.41
C ARG A 204 21.84 13.48 -0.39
N GLY A 205 20.94 12.70 0.20
CA GLY A 205 20.42 11.44 -0.36
C GLY A 205 20.87 10.17 0.37
N GLU A 206 21.85 10.25 1.28
CA GLU A 206 22.25 9.13 2.15
C GLU A 206 21.43 9.10 3.44
N ASP A 207 21.43 7.96 4.15
CA ASP A 207 20.72 7.82 5.43
C ASP A 207 21.40 8.64 6.53
N PHE A 208 20.65 9.56 7.14
CA PHE A 208 21.11 10.38 8.26
C PHE A 208 20.71 9.73 9.58
N THR A 209 21.61 9.77 10.58
CA THR A 209 21.18 9.51 11.95
C THR A 209 20.29 10.66 12.45
N PHE A 210 19.37 10.38 13.38
CA PHE A 210 18.39 11.38 13.85
C PHE A 210 19.04 12.69 14.31
N ARG A 211 20.15 12.59 15.06
CA ARG A 211 20.89 13.76 15.55
C ARG A 211 21.57 14.55 14.41
N GLU A 212 22.09 13.87 13.39
CA GLU A 212 22.68 14.51 12.22
C GLU A 212 21.63 15.22 11.35
N ALA A 213 20.43 14.64 11.25
CA ALA A 213 19.32 15.24 10.52
C ALA A 213 18.88 16.58 11.14
N LEU A 214 18.75 16.66 12.47
CA LEU A 214 18.31 17.88 13.17
C LEU A 214 19.28 19.07 13.05
N ILE A 215 20.56 18.81 12.82
CA ILE A 215 21.58 19.86 12.66
C ILE A 215 21.53 20.46 11.24
N LYS A 216 20.92 19.76 10.28
CA LYS A 216 20.97 20.12 8.87
C LYS A 216 19.93 21.18 8.51
N ALA A 217 20.34 22.23 7.80
CA ALA A 217 19.43 23.28 7.34
C ALA A 217 18.34 22.76 6.37
N ASP A 218 18.68 21.78 5.52
CA ASP A 218 17.72 21.12 4.62
C ASP A 218 16.54 20.50 5.39
N PHE A 219 16.80 19.95 6.59
CA PHE A 219 15.75 19.40 7.43
C PHE A 219 14.79 20.49 7.92
N TRP A 220 15.33 21.58 8.45
CA TRP A 220 14.51 22.70 8.93
C TRP A 220 13.70 23.35 7.81
N LEU A 221 14.29 23.50 6.61
CA LEU A 221 13.57 24.01 5.44
C LEU A 221 12.40 23.11 5.06
N LEU A 222 12.62 21.79 4.97
CA LEU A 222 11.55 20.82 4.70
C LEU A 222 10.51 20.79 5.81
N PHE A 223 10.94 20.88 7.08
CA PHE A 223 10.06 20.94 8.23
C PHE A 223 9.13 22.15 8.18
N PHE A 224 9.66 23.35 7.91
CA PHE A 224 8.84 24.56 7.83
C PHE A 224 7.88 24.51 6.63
N ILE A 225 8.34 24.08 5.45
CA ILE A 225 7.45 23.95 4.28
C ILE A 225 6.33 22.94 4.57
N PHE A 226 6.67 21.79 5.14
CA PHE A 226 5.71 20.75 5.51
C PHE A 226 4.73 21.25 6.58
N PHE A 227 5.23 21.90 7.63
CA PHE A 227 4.44 22.44 8.72
C PHE A 227 3.47 23.51 8.23
N LEU A 228 3.94 24.46 7.42
CA LEU A 228 3.10 25.51 6.85
C LEU A 228 2.04 24.93 5.91
N SER A 229 2.43 23.96 5.06
CA SER A 229 1.51 23.36 4.08
C SER A 229 0.45 22.49 4.75
N ILE A 230 0.85 21.53 5.59
CA ILE A 230 -0.07 20.56 6.20
C ILE A 230 -0.78 21.15 7.40
N GLY A 231 -0.10 21.97 8.22
CA GLY A 231 -0.73 22.67 9.35
C GLY A 231 -1.84 23.59 8.88
N SER A 232 -1.58 24.40 7.84
CA SER A 232 -2.63 25.25 7.23
C SER A 232 -3.75 24.40 6.62
N GLY A 233 -3.41 23.31 5.91
CA GLY A 233 -4.40 22.43 5.29
C GLY A 233 -5.33 21.75 6.30
N ILE A 234 -4.79 21.25 7.41
CA ILE A 234 -5.57 20.64 8.51
C ILE A 234 -6.43 21.70 9.20
N THR A 235 -5.90 22.90 9.42
CA THR A 235 -6.63 24.01 10.05
C THR A 235 -7.84 24.42 9.21
N MET A 236 -7.66 24.58 7.90
CA MET A 236 -8.75 24.87 6.98
C MET A 236 -9.78 23.73 6.96
N PHE A 237 -9.33 22.48 6.92
CA PHE A 237 -10.22 21.31 6.89
C PHE A 237 -11.09 21.21 8.15
N ASN A 238 -10.51 21.39 9.34
CA ASN A 238 -11.23 21.30 10.61
C ASN A 238 -12.23 22.44 10.81
N ASN A 239 -12.02 23.59 10.17
CA ASN A 239 -12.89 24.75 10.27
C ASN A 239 -13.76 24.97 9.02
N LEU A 240 -13.75 24.04 8.07
CA LEU A 240 -14.38 24.22 6.76
C LEU A 240 -15.88 24.54 6.85
N ALA A 241 -16.59 23.85 7.74
CA ALA A 241 -18.02 24.11 7.96
C ALA A 241 -18.27 25.53 8.50
N GLN A 242 -17.45 25.98 9.45
CA GLN A 242 -17.55 27.33 10.02
C GLN A 242 -17.20 28.41 8.99
N ILE A 243 -16.20 28.16 8.14
CA ILE A 243 -15.85 29.04 7.03
C ILE A 243 -17.02 29.15 6.03
N GLY A 244 -17.69 28.03 5.71
CA GLY A 244 -18.87 28.01 4.85
C GLY A 244 -20.02 28.86 5.41
N ILE A 245 -20.34 28.68 6.70
CA ILE A 245 -21.37 29.46 7.38
C ILE A 245 -21.02 30.96 7.43
N ALA A 246 -19.76 31.29 7.73
CA ALA A 246 -19.30 32.67 7.74
C ALA A 246 -19.34 33.35 6.36
N ALA A 247 -19.25 32.57 5.28
CA ALA A 247 -19.39 33.05 3.90
C ALA A 247 -20.85 33.22 3.45
N GLY A 248 -21.84 32.89 4.30
CA GLY A 248 -23.27 33.00 4.00
C GLY A 248 -23.90 31.73 3.43
N VAL A 249 -23.28 30.55 3.60
CA VAL A 249 -23.88 29.26 3.25
C VAL A 249 -24.66 28.72 4.45
N ASP A 250 -25.97 28.52 4.30
CA ASP A 250 -26.85 28.05 5.38
C ASP A 250 -26.55 26.60 5.79
N ASP A 251 -26.31 25.70 4.83
CA ASP A 251 -25.86 24.32 5.07
C ASP A 251 -24.48 24.03 4.44
N ALA A 252 -23.46 23.92 5.28
CA ALA A 252 -22.10 23.60 4.84
C ALA A 252 -21.88 22.12 4.49
N THR A 253 -22.90 21.27 4.60
CA THR A 253 -22.85 19.82 4.31
C THR A 253 -22.35 19.56 2.88
N MET A 254 -22.92 20.26 1.89
CA MET A 254 -22.50 20.09 0.49
C MET A 254 -21.03 20.52 0.30
N LEU A 255 -20.62 21.63 0.92
CA LEU A 255 -19.25 22.14 0.86
C LEU A 255 -18.24 21.13 1.42
N VAL A 256 -18.54 20.56 2.60
CA VAL A 256 -17.69 19.57 3.26
C VAL A 256 -17.59 18.29 2.43
N CYS A 257 -18.70 17.81 1.86
CA CYS A 257 -18.70 16.61 1.01
C CYS A 257 -17.95 16.81 -0.30
N LEU A 258 -18.14 17.95 -0.97
CA LEU A 258 -17.41 18.30 -2.20
C LEU A 258 -15.90 18.39 -1.94
N PHE A 259 -15.50 19.09 -0.89
CA PHE A 259 -14.09 19.21 -0.51
C PHE A 259 -13.47 17.84 -0.19
N SER A 260 -14.20 16.98 0.52
CA SER A 260 -13.79 15.62 0.85
C SER A 260 -13.59 14.76 -0.40
N PHE A 261 -14.49 14.87 -1.39
CA PHE A 261 -14.35 14.21 -2.68
C PHE A 261 -13.12 14.71 -3.47
N CYS A 262 -12.93 16.02 -3.58
CA CYS A 262 -11.74 16.60 -4.22
C CYS A 262 -10.44 16.15 -3.53
N ASN A 263 -10.44 16.10 -2.19
CA ASN A 263 -9.31 15.62 -1.40
C ASN A 263 -9.00 14.14 -1.68
N PHE A 264 -10.05 13.31 -1.76
CA PHE A 264 -9.94 11.90 -2.13
C PHE A 264 -9.34 11.73 -3.53
N VAL A 265 -9.89 12.41 -4.54
CA VAL A 265 -9.41 12.33 -5.93
C VAL A 265 -7.96 12.80 -6.03
N GLY A 266 -7.60 13.90 -5.36
CA GLY A 266 -6.23 14.41 -5.34
C GLY A 266 -5.23 13.43 -4.73
N ARG A 267 -5.60 12.75 -3.62
CA ARG A 267 -4.75 11.76 -2.96
C ARG A 267 -4.63 10.45 -3.75
N LEU A 268 -5.73 10.02 -4.35
CA LEU A 268 -5.76 8.84 -5.21
C LEU A 268 -4.94 9.06 -6.48
N GLY A 269 -5.18 10.20 -7.16
CA GLY A 269 -4.45 10.62 -8.35
C GLY A 269 -2.96 10.82 -8.08
N GLY A 270 -2.60 11.51 -6.98
CA GLY A 270 -1.20 11.67 -6.59
C GLY A 270 -0.49 10.33 -6.34
N GLY A 271 -1.19 9.34 -5.80
CA GLY A 271 -0.68 7.98 -5.66
C GLY A 271 -0.42 7.30 -7.00
N SER A 272 -1.40 7.33 -7.92
CA SER A 272 -1.27 6.75 -9.26
C SER A 272 -0.20 7.44 -10.11
N VAL A 273 -0.15 8.78 -10.07
CA VAL A 273 0.84 9.59 -10.79
C VAL A 273 2.25 9.33 -10.25
N SER A 274 2.40 9.25 -8.92
CA SER A 274 3.68 8.88 -8.32
C SER A 274 4.12 7.49 -8.76
N GLU A 275 3.20 6.52 -8.87
CA GLU A 275 3.55 5.18 -9.35
C GLU A 275 3.96 5.20 -10.83
N TYR A 276 3.35 6.06 -11.65
CA TYR A 276 3.71 6.21 -13.06
C TYR A 276 5.11 6.82 -13.26
N PHE A 277 5.49 7.81 -12.46
CA PHE A 277 6.76 8.54 -12.62
C PHE A 277 7.95 7.96 -11.84
N VAL A 278 7.69 7.19 -10.76
CA VAL A 278 8.74 6.67 -9.86
C VAL A 278 9.08 5.19 -10.16
N ARG A 279 8.31 4.53 -11.03
CA ARG A 279 8.70 3.23 -11.63
C ARG A 279 9.78 3.42 -12.67
#